data_AF-A0AAD7CQN2-F1
#
_entry.id   AF-A0AAD7CQN2-F1
#
_cell.length_a   1.000
_cell.length_b   1.000
_cell.length_c   1.000
_cell.angle_alpha   90.00
_cell.angle_beta   90.00
_cell.angle_gamma   90.00
#
_symmetry.space_group_name_H-M   'P 1'
#
loop_
_entity.id
_entity.type
_entity.pdbx_description
1 polymer ?
#
loop_
_entity_poly.entity_id
_entity_poly.type
_entity_poly.pdbx_seq_one_letter_code
_entity_poly.pdbx_strand_id
1 'polypeptide(L)' 'EQISVLKAERNALPPIHRLPNELLALVLVMYAIESESLSTLKWTKTMLVCRRWYDLALVPMHYGVT' A
#
# COMPACT_ATOMS: atom_id res chain seq x y z
N GLU A 1 28.31 -0.83 4.40
CA GLU A 1 28.08 0.54 4.91
C GLU A 1 26.84 1.22 4.32
N GLN A 2 26.59 1.19 3.00
CA GLN A 2 25.41 1.84 2.40
C GLN A 2 24.06 1.22 2.82
N ILE A 3 23.99 -0.10 3.02
CA ILE A 3 22.76 -0.80 3.46
C ILE A 3 22.31 -0.35 4.87
N SER A 4 23.25 -0.05 5.77
CA SER A 4 22.92 0.41 7.13
C SER A 4 22.31 1.81 7.12
N VAL A 5 22.79 2.70 6.25
CA VAL A 5 22.23 4.05 6.09
C VAL A 5 20.80 3.98 5.54
N LEU A 6 20.57 3.20 4.48
CA LEU A 6 19.22 3.02 3.92
C LEU A 6 18.22 2.42 4.92
N LYS A 7 18.69 1.48 5.76
CA LYS A 7 17.86 0.93 6.84
C LYS A 7 17.52 1.98 7.89
N ALA A 8 18.47 2.84 8.26
CA ALA A 8 18.25 3.92 9.22
C ALA A 8 17.21 4.92 8.71
N GLU A 9 17.37 5.41 7.47
CA GLU A 9 16.41 6.32 6.83
C GLU A 9 15.01 5.72 6.74
N ARG A 10 14.90 4.45 6.29
CA ARG A 10 13.61 3.75 6.24
C ARG A 10 12.97 3.62 7.63
N ASN A 11 13.77 3.33 8.65
CA ASN A 11 13.27 3.15 10.02
C ASN A 11 12.92 4.49 10.70
N ALA A 12 13.39 5.63 10.17
CA ALA A 12 12.98 6.96 10.63
C ALA A 12 11.56 7.31 10.15
N LEU A 13 11.07 6.68 9.07
CA LEU A 13 9.71 6.86 8.59
C LEU A 13 8.69 6.11 9.46
N PRO A 14 7.46 6.65 9.62
CA PRO A 14 6.38 5.93 10.26
C PRO A 14 6.14 4.57 9.59
N PRO A 15 5.95 3.49 10.36
CA PRO A 15 5.72 2.18 9.79
C PRO A 15 4.36 2.12 9.08
N ILE A 16 4.26 1.31 8.01
CA ILE A 16 3.07 1.22 7.14
C ILE A 16 1.76 0.95 7.89
N HIS A 17 1.81 0.21 9.00
CA HIS A 17 0.63 -0.09 9.81
C HIS A 17 0.07 1.12 10.57
N ARG A 18 0.83 2.21 10.69
CA ARG A 18 0.40 3.49 11.30
C ARG A 18 -0.13 4.50 10.29
N LEU A 19 -0.06 4.20 8.99
CA LEU A 19 -0.66 5.09 7.99
C LEU A 19 -2.18 5.19 8.20
N PRO A 20 -2.80 6.34 7.91
CA PRO A 20 -4.25 6.46 7.74
C PRO A 20 -4.79 5.52 6.66
N ASN A 21 -6.08 5.25 6.68
CA ASN A 21 -6.73 4.36 5.73
C ASN A 21 -6.64 4.88 4.30
N GLU A 22 -6.76 6.20 4.13
CA GLU A 22 -6.70 6.90 2.85
C GLU A 22 -5.33 6.75 2.19
N LEU A 23 -4.26 6.94 2.97
CA LEU A 23 -2.90 6.77 2.48
C LEU A 23 -2.58 5.30 2.18
N LEU A 24 -3.07 4.38 3.02
CA LEU A 24 -2.86 2.96 2.80
C LEU A 24 -3.63 2.47 1.54
N ALA A 25 -4.84 2.94 1.31
CA ALA A 25 -5.60 2.67 0.09
C ALA A 25 -4.90 3.24 -1.15
N LEU A 26 -4.35 4.47 -1.07
CA LEU A 26 -3.56 5.06 -2.15
C LEU A 26 -2.33 4.22 -2.48
N VAL A 27 -1.61 3.71 -1.47
CA VAL A 27 -0.47 2.80 -1.66
C VAL A 27 -0.89 1.51 -2.37
N LEU A 28 -2.04 0.93 -2.05
CA LEU A 28 -2.56 -0.27 -2.73
C LEU A 28 -2.83 -0.01 -4.22
N VAL A 29 -3.38 1.16 -4.57
CA VAL A 29 -3.61 1.56 -5.96
C VAL A 29 -2.31 1.74 -6.71
N MET A 30 -1.39 2.53 -6.14
CA MET A 30 -0.08 2.76 -6.73
C MET A 30 0.65 1.44 -6.95
N TYR A 31 0.60 0.53 -5.97
CA TYR A 31 1.19 -0.81 -6.14
C TYR A 31 0.56 -1.57 -7.31
N ALA A 32 -0.78 -1.58 -7.44
CA ALA A 32 -1.46 -2.28 -8.52
C ALA A 32 -1.11 -1.71 -9.92
N ILE A 33 -0.95 -0.40 -10.03
CA ILE A 33 -0.61 0.30 -11.28
C ILE A 33 0.89 0.13 -11.61
N GLU A 34 1.78 0.52 -10.71
CA GLU A 34 3.23 0.60 -10.94
C GLU A 34 3.89 -0.77 -11.10
N SER A 35 3.29 -1.83 -10.53
CA SER A 35 3.81 -3.20 -10.69
C SER A 35 3.21 -3.95 -11.88
N GLU A 36 2.44 -3.26 -12.74
CA GLU A 36 1.71 -3.84 -13.88
C GLU A 36 0.84 -5.06 -13.49
N SER A 37 0.48 -5.14 -12.21
CA SER A 37 -0.18 -6.32 -11.64
C SER A 37 -1.69 -6.20 -11.66
N LEU A 38 -2.23 -5.05 -12.07
CA LEU A 38 -3.66 -4.80 -12.23
C LEU A 38 -4.32 -5.81 -13.17
N SER A 39 -3.78 -5.99 -14.38
CA SER A 39 -4.32 -6.91 -15.39
C SER A 39 -4.17 -8.38 -15.01
N THR A 40 -3.09 -8.72 -14.30
CA THR A 40 -2.81 -10.10 -13.85
C THR A 40 -3.43 -10.44 -12.49
N LEU A 41 -4.12 -9.49 -11.86
CA LEU A 41 -4.66 -9.56 -10.50
C LEU A 41 -3.64 -9.93 -9.42
N LYS A 42 -2.33 -9.90 -9.72
CA LYS A 42 -1.29 -10.27 -8.74
C LYS A 42 -1.25 -9.29 -7.56
N TRP A 43 -1.71 -8.05 -7.75
CA TRP A 43 -1.82 -7.05 -6.68
C TRP A 43 -2.74 -7.52 -5.54
N THR A 44 -3.73 -8.38 -5.82
CA THR A 44 -4.69 -8.86 -4.81
C THR A 44 -4.02 -9.68 -3.70
N LYS A 45 -2.78 -10.15 -3.90
CA LYS A 45 -1.98 -10.77 -2.83
C LYS A 45 -1.76 -9.84 -1.65
N THR A 46 -1.77 -8.52 -1.87
CA THR A 46 -1.71 -7.52 -0.80
C THR A 46 -2.89 -7.64 0.17
N MET A 47 -4.05 -8.12 -0.29
CA MET A 47 -5.22 -8.35 0.54
C MET A 47 -5.01 -9.46 1.57
N LEU A 48 -4.00 -10.32 1.38
CA LEU A 48 -3.67 -11.42 2.28
C LEU A 48 -2.76 -11.00 3.45
N VAL A 49 -2.32 -9.74 3.50
CA VAL A 49 -1.42 -9.24 4.56
C VAL A 49 -2.12 -9.21 5.91
N CYS A 50 -3.29 -8.57 5.98
CA CYS A 50 -4.15 -8.57 7.17
C CYS A 50 -5.57 -8.11 6.81
N ARG A 51 -6.51 -8.25 7.76
CA ARG A 51 -7.92 -7.88 7.55
C ARG A 51 -8.10 -6.43 7.11
N ARG A 52 -7.31 -5.50 7.68
CA ARG A 52 -7.35 -4.08 7.30
C ARG A 52 -7.01 -3.85 5.82
N TRP A 53 -6.04 -4.59 5.28
CA TRP A 53 -5.66 -4.47 3.86
C TRP A 53 -6.73 -5.06 2.95
N TYR A 54 -7.32 -6.19 3.35
CA TYR A 54 -8.47 -6.78 2.67
C TYR A 54 -9.66 -5.80 2.61
N ASP A 55 -10.02 -5.21 3.75
CA ASP A 55 -11.14 -4.29 3.84
C ASP A 55 -10.91 -3.06 2.94
N LEU A 56 -9.74 -2.43 3.01
CA LEU A 56 -9.41 -1.26 2.19
C LEU A 56 -9.37 -1.55 0.69
N ALA A 57 -8.92 -2.73 0.28
CA ALA A 57 -8.89 -3.13 -1.13
C ALA A 57 -10.29 -3.39 -1.71
N LEU A 58 -11.27 -3.70 -0.87
CA LEU A 58 -12.66 -3.94 -1.27
C LEU A 58 -13.58 -2.73 -1.14
N VAL A 59 -13.16 -1.69 -0.43
CA VAL A 59 -13.93 -0.43 -0.39
C VAL A 59 -14.09 0.05 -1.84
N PRO A 60 -15.34 0.22 -2.32
CA PRO A 60 -15.57 0.87 -3.59
C PRO A 60 -14.90 2.24 -3.51
N MET A 61 -13.89 2.44 -4.34
CA MET A 61 -13.14 3.69 -4.42
C MET A 61 -14.06 4.79 -4.92
N HIS A 62 -14.91 5.32 -4.03
CA HIS A 62 -15.61 6.58 -4.22
C HIS A 62 -14.58 7.70 -4.08
N TYR A 63 -13.69 7.82 -5.06
CA TYR A 63 -12.96 9.06 -5.27
C TYR A 63 -13.96 10.06 -5.88
N GLY A 64 -14.72 10.69 -5.00
CA GLY A 64 -15.29 12.00 -5.29
C GLY A 64 -14.13 12.94 -5.54
N VAL A 65 -13.93 13.29 -6.81
CA VAL A 65 -13.22 14.51 -7.19
C VAL A 65 -14.08 15.67 -6.67
N THR A 66 -13.61 16.33 -5.62
CA THR A 66 -13.99 17.73 -5.32
C THR A 66 -12.84 18.62 -5.69
#